data_AF-A0A0G1WTV6-F1
#
_entry.id   AF-A0A0G1WTV6-F1
#
_cell.length_a   1.000
_cell.length_b   1.000
_cell.length_c   1.000
_cell.angle_alpha   90.00
_cell.angle_beta   90.00
_cell.angle_gamma   90.00
#
_symmetry.space_group_name_H-M   'P 1'
#
loop_
_entity.id
_entity.type
_entity.pdbx_description
1 polymer ?
#
loop_
_entity_poly.entity_id
_entity_poly.type
_entity_poly.pdbx_seq_one_letter_code
_entity_poly.pdbx_strand_id
1 'polypeptide(L)'
;MWLLFAFLSAIAAAGVAIFAKLGLQTIDSTLATTVRSVIMAGFLVIVSFLLKKFDGFSLTSFSSREWILIALAGIAGALSWLFYFFALKQGFASRVAAIDRLSLVFVVVLAAVFLGETLGWKSALGALLMVAGALLITLK
;
A
#
# COMPACT_ATOMS: atom_id res chain seq x y z
N MET A 1 -11.21 -16.18 7.05
CA MET A 1 -10.73 -16.12 5.65
C MET A 1 -9.94 -14.84 5.36
N TRP A 2 -10.46 -13.64 5.63
CA TRP A 2 -9.76 -12.36 5.36
C TRP A 2 -8.41 -12.21 6.10
N LEU A 3 -8.29 -12.73 7.33
CA LEU A 3 -7.04 -12.71 8.11
C LEU A 3 -5.89 -13.42 7.40
N LEU A 4 -6.16 -14.54 6.72
CA LEU A 4 -5.13 -15.28 5.99
C LEU A 4 -4.59 -14.44 4.82
N PHE A 5 -5.48 -13.81 4.05
CA PHE A 5 -5.09 -12.92 2.95
C PHE A 5 -4.35 -11.67 3.45
N ALA A 6 -4.76 -11.10 4.59
CA ALA A 6 -4.06 -9.99 5.22
C ALA A 6 -2.64 -10.37 5.66
N PHE A 7 -2.47 -11.58 6.20
CA PHE A 7 -1.16 -12.09 6.60
C PHE A 7 -0.24 -12.35 5.39
N LEU A 8 -0.77 -12.99 4.34
CA LEU A 8 -0.06 -13.16 3.06
C LEU A 8 0.34 -11.80 2.45
N SER A 9 -0.54 -10.80 2.52
CA SER A 9 -0.24 -9.43 2.09
C SER A 9 0.90 -8.81 2.89
N ALA A 10 0.94 -9.02 4.21
CA ALA A 10 2.02 -8.53 5.07
C ALA A 10 3.38 -9.16 4.69
N ILE A 11 3.42 -10.46 4.42
CA ILE A 11 4.63 -11.16 3.95
C ILE A 11 5.09 -10.60 2.60
N ALA A 12 4.17 -10.45 1.65
CA ALA A 12 4.49 -9.90 0.33
C ALA A 12 5.02 -8.45 0.44
N ALA A 13 4.41 -7.63 1.31
CA ALA A 13 4.85 -6.26 1.56
C ALA A 13 6.25 -6.20 2.21
N ALA A 14 6.58 -7.15 3.09
CA ALA A 14 7.93 -7.26 3.64
C ALA A 14 8.95 -7.61 2.55
N GLY A 15 8.63 -8.56 1.67
CA GLY A 15 9.48 -8.90 0.52
C GLY A 15 9.70 -7.70 -0.41
N VAL A 16 8.63 -6.95 -0.69
CA VAL A 16 8.70 -5.68 -1.43
C VAL A 16 9.74 -4.72 -0.83
N ALA A 17 9.72 -4.48 0.47
CA ALA A 17 10.65 -3.56 1.12
C ALA A 17 12.11 -4.02 0.97
N ILE A 18 12.38 -5.31 1.12
CA ILE A 18 13.74 -5.85 1.01
C ILE A 18 14.25 -5.82 -0.43
N PHE A 19 13.48 -6.35 -1.39
CA PHE A 19 13.88 -6.35 -2.81
C PHE A 19 14.02 -4.94 -3.36
N ALA A 20 13.13 -4.02 -2.95
CA ALA A 20 13.23 -2.61 -3.27
C ALA A 20 14.53 -1.99 -2.77
N LYS A 21 14.86 -2.19 -1.49
CA LYS A 21 16.08 -1.63 -0.89
C LYS A 21 17.34 -2.15 -1.59
N LEU A 22 17.35 -3.42 -1.98
CA LEU A 22 18.45 -4.04 -2.74
C LEU A 22 18.55 -3.50 -4.17
N GLY A 23 17.42 -3.36 -4.87
CA GLY A 23 17.40 -2.89 -6.27
C GLY A 23 17.60 -1.39 -6.46
N LEU A 24 17.31 -0.57 -5.44
CA LEU A 24 17.40 0.89 -5.50
C LEU A 24 18.79 1.47 -5.24
N GLN A 25 19.79 0.63 -4.97
CA GLN A 25 21.12 1.10 -4.57
C GLN A 25 21.82 1.91 -5.68
N THR A 26 21.65 1.51 -6.94
CA THR A 26 22.38 2.10 -8.08
C THR A 26 21.46 2.85 -9.07
N ILE A 27 20.14 2.72 -8.92
CA ILE A 27 19.14 3.22 -9.87
C ILE A 27 18.35 4.38 -9.25
N ASP A 28 17.90 5.31 -10.08
CA ASP A 28 16.93 6.33 -9.65
C ASP A 28 15.64 5.69 -9.10
N SER A 29 15.12 6.23 -8.00
CA SER A 29 13.95 5.65 -7.32
C SER A 29 12.65 5.82 -8.11
N THR A 30 12.53 6.91 -8.85
CA THR A 30 11.35 7.15 -9.69
C THR A 30 11.35 6.19 -10.86
N LEU A 31 12.48 6.06 -11.57
CA LEU A 31 12.61 5.10 -12.68
C LEU A 31 12.37 3.65 -12.24
N ALA A 32 12.96 3.23 -11.11
CA ALA A 32 12.73 1.89 -10.58
C ALA A 32 11.27 1.65 -10.19
N THR A 33 10.59 2.65 -9.62
CA THR A 33 9.17 2.59 -9.29
C THR A 33 8.31 2.51 -10.55
N THR A 34 8.64 3.27 -11.61
CA THR A 34 7.96 3.19 -12.91
C THR A 34 8.06 1.81 -13.53
N VAL A 35 9.27 1.23 -13.60
CA VAL A 35 9.48 -0.12 -14.13
C VAL A 35 8.69 -1.15 -13.32
N ARG A 36 8.73 -1.05 -11.99
CA ARG A 36 7.93 -1.91 -11.10
C ARG A 36 6.42 -1.80 -11.41
N SER A 37 5.91 -0.59 -11.61
CA SER A 37 4.49 -0.37 -11.92
C SER A 37 4.07 -1.04 -13.22
N VAL A 38 4.93 -1.02 -14.24
CA VAL A 38 4.67 -1.74 -15.51
C VAL A 38 4.64 -3.26 -15.29
N ILE A 39 5.62 -3.80 -14.56
CA ILE A 39 5.67 -5.24 -14.23
C ILE A 39 4.41 -5.65 -13.45
N MET A 40 4.00 -4.84 -12.48
CA MET A 40 2.81 -5.10 -11.67
C MET A 40 1.52 -5.03 -12.49
N ALA A 41 1.39 -4.04 -13.38
CA ALA A 41 0.26 -3.94 -14.30
C ALA A 41 0.18 -5.18 -15.21
N GLY A 42 1.31 -5.60 -15.79
CA GLY A 42 1.39 -6.83 -16.59
C GLY A 42 0.96 -8.07 -15.80
N PHE A 43 1.46 -8.22 -14.57
CA PHE A 43 1.08 -9.33 -13.68
C PHE A 43 -0.44 -9.33 -13.40
N LEU A 44 -1.04 -8.19 -13.08
CA LEU A 44 -2.47 -8.09 -12.83
C LEU A 44 -3.31 -8.38 -14.07
N VAL A 45 -2.88 -7.95 -15.25
CA VAL A 45 -3.54 -8.27 -16.52
C VAL A 45 -3.53 -9.78 -16.77
N ILE A 46 -2.37 -10.43 -16.62
CA ILE A 46 -2.23 -11.89 -16.79
C ILE A 46 -3.15 -12.64 -15.83
N VAL A 47 -3.13 -12.28 -14.54
CA VAL A 47 -3.99 -12.92 -13.52
C VAL A 47 -5.47 -12.70 -13.84
N SER A 48 -5.85 -11.51 -14.26
CA SER A 48 -7.25 -11.19 -14.63
C SER A 48 -7.71 -12.00 -15.83
N PHE A 49 -6.82 -12.23 -16.80
CA PHE A 49 -7.07 -13.07 -17.96
C PHE A 49 -7.21 -14.56 -17.58
N LEU A 50 -6.29 -15.09 -16.77
CA LEU A 50 -6.34 -16.49 -16.29
C LEU A 50 -7.60 -16.78 -15.46
N LEU A 51 -8.05 -15.81 -14.68
CA LEU A 51 -9.27 -15.89 -13.87
C LEU A 51 -10.55 -15.56 -14.68
N LYS A 52 -10.44 -15.38 -16.00
CA LYS A 52 -11.56 -15.05 -16.91
C LYS A 52 -12.37 -13.82 -16.47
N LYS A 53 -11.71 -12.85 -15.83
CA LYS A 53 -12.38 -11.62 -15.33
C LYS A 53 -12.76 -10.65 -16.44
N PHE A 54 -12.25 -10.87 -17.65
CA PHE A 54 -12.61 -10.12 -18.86
C PHE A 54 -13.84 -10.70 -19.58
N ASP A 55 -14.30 -11.91 -19.25
CA ASP A 55 -15.49 -12.50 -19.85
C ASP A 55 -16.73 -11.71 -19.41
N GLY A 56 -17.36 -10.98 -20.34
CA GLY A 56 -18.51 -10.11 -20.08
C GLY A 56 -18.16 -8.71 -19.54
N PHE A 57 -16.88 -8.32 -19.55
CA PHE A 57 -16.47 -6.97 -19.16
C PHE A 57 -16.89 -5.95 -20.22
N SER A 58 -17.68 -4.95 -19.81
CA SER A 58 -18.04 -3.79 -20.62
C SER A 58 -17.52 -2.52 -19.95
N LEU A 59 -17.23 -1.47 -20.71
CA LEU A 59 -16.90 -0.15 -20.16
C LEU A 59 -18.06 0.43 -19.31
N THR A 60 -19.26 -0.11 -19.46
CA THR A 60 -20.45 0.20 -18.64
C THR A 60 -20.56 -0.63 -17.35
N SER A 61 -19.67 -1.59 -17.13
CA SER A 61 -19.66 -2.41 -15.89
C SER A 61 -19.30 -1.60 -14.64
N PHE A 62 -18.67 -0.43 -14.81
CA PHE A 62 -18.40 0.52 -13.74
C PHE A 62 -19.19 1.80 -13.95
N SER A 63 -19.81 2.29 -12.87
CA SER A 63 -20.40 3.61 -12.81
C SER A 63 -19.33 4.71 -12.89
N SER A 64 -19.72 5.92 -13.30
CA SER A 64 -18.83 7.08 -13.35
C SER A 64 -18.20 7.40 -11.97
N ARG A 65 -18.92 7.10 -10.87
CA ARG A 65 -18.40 7.27 -9.51
C ARG A 65 -17.28 6.27 -9.20
N GLU A 66 -17.45 5.01 -9.57
CA GLU A 66 -16.43 3.97 -9.34
C GLU A 66 -15.16 4.27 -10.13
N TRP A 67 -15.28 4.73 -11.38
CA TRP A 67 -14.14 5.19 -12.17
C TRP A 67 -13.33 6.29 -11.48
N ILE A 68 -14.01 7.30 -10.93
CA ILE A 68 -13.36 8.41 -10.20
C ILE A 68 -12.67 7.89 -8.94
N LEU A 69 -13.34 7.04 -8.15
CA LEU A 69 -12.76 6.48 -6.92
C LEU A 69 -11.55 5.58 -7.22
N ILE A 70 -11.62 4.76 -8.27
CA ILE A 70 -10.50 3.92 -8.71
C ILE A 70 -9.32 4.78 -9.18
N ALA A 71 -9.59 5.85 -9.95
CA ALA A 71 -8.55 6.77 -10.39
C ALA A 71 -7.87 7.47 -9.20
N LEU A 72 -8.66 7.98 -8.24
CA LEU A 72 -8.14 8.60 -7.01
C LEU A 72 -7.32 7.61 -6.18
N ALA A 73 -7.81 6.37 -6.02
CA ALA A 73 -7.07 5.31 -5.32
C ALA A 73 -5.74 4.98 -6.02
N GLY A 74 -5.75 4.91 -7.36
CA GLY A 74 -4.54 4.70 -8.16
C GLY A 74 -3.51 5.82 -7.99
N ILE A 75 -3.95 7.08 -8.05
CA ILE A 75 -3.09 8.25 -7.81
C ILE A 75 -2.52 8.24 -6.39
N ALA A 76 -3.36 8.01 -5.38
CA ALA A 76 -2.93 7.93 -3.99
C ALA A 76 -1.91 6.80 -3.76
N GLY A 77 -2.13 5.63 -4.37
CA GLY A 77 -1.20 4.50 -4.34
C GLY A 77 0.14 4.81 -5.00
N ALA A 78 0.13 5.47 -6.16
CA ALA A 78 1.34 5.88 -6.86
C ALA A 78 2.16 6.90 -6.04
N LEU A 79 1.50 7.91 -5.47
CA LEU A 79 2.13 8.90 -4.57
C LEU A 79 2.75 8.23 -3.34
N SER A 80 2.00 7.34 -2.69
CA SER A 80 2.48 6.57 -1.54
C SER A 80 3.77 5.81 -1.87
N TRP A 81 3.81 5.09 -3.00
CA TRP A 81 5.01 4.37 -3.41
C TRP A 81 6.17 5.29 -3.77
N LEU A 82 5.93 6.36 -4.54
CA LEU A 82 7.00 7.31 -4.88
C LEU A 82 7.72 7.83 -3.63
N PHE A 83 6.98 8.28 -2.62
CA PHE A 83 7.56 8.75 -1.37
C PHE A 83 8.18 7.62 -0.54
N TYR A 84 7.52 6.47 -0.46
CA TYR A 84 8.02 5.31 0.28
C TYR A 84 9.37 4.83 -0.25
N PHE A 85 9.51 4.68 -1.57
CA PHE A 85 10.74 4.23 -2.20
C PHE A 85 11.85 5.27 -2.15
N PHE A 86 11.51 6.55 -2.28
CA PHE A 86 12.46 7.63 -2.08
C PHE A 86 13.04 7.62 -0.66
N ALA A 87 12.18 7.44 0.35
CA ALA A 87 12.61 7.27 1.74
C ALA A 87 13.40 5.98 1.95
N LEU A 88 12.97 4.88 1.33
CA LEU A 88 13.61 3.57 1.45
C LEU A 88 15.03 3.59 0.88
N LYS A 89 15.26 4.32 -0.22
CA LYS A 89 16.60 4.48 -0.79
C LYS A 89 17.56 5.10 0.22
N GLN A 90 17.14 6.13 0.94
CA GLN A 90 17.96 6.91 1.87
C GLN A 90 18.03 6.34 3.30
N GLY A 91 16.95 5.73 3.78
CA GLY A 91 16.81 5.24 5.15
C GLY A 91 17.01 3.74 5.31
N PHE A 92 17.05 3.27 6.56
CA PHE A 92 17.02 1.85 6.88
C PHE A 92 15.64 1.26 6.60
N ALA A 93 15.59 0.07 5.99
CA ALA A 93 14.34 -0.58 5.60
C ALA A 93 13.39 -0.78 6.79
N SER A 94 13.93 -1.15 7.96
CA SER A 94 13.14 -1.33 9.19
C SER A 94 12.49 -0.03 9.68
N ARG A 95 13.21 1.10 9.64
CA ARG A 95 12.70 2.41 10.08
C ARG A 95 11.65 2.95 9.11
N VAL A 96 11.94 2.89 7.82
CA VAL A 96 11.00 3.35 6.77
C VAL A 96 9.74 2.50 6.78
N ALA A 97 9.86 1.18 6.91
CA ALA A 97 8.71 0.30 7.04
C ALA A 97 7.89 0.58 8.31
N ALA A 98 8.53 0.88 9.45
CA ALA A 98 7.82 1.22 10.68
C ALA A 98 7.00 2.50 10.53
N ILE A 99 7.56 3.55 9.93
CA ILE A 99 6.83 4.79 9.62
C ILE A 99 5.69 4.53 8.65
N ASP A 100 5.90 3.74 7.59
CA ASP A 100 4.85 3.39 6.62
C ASP A 100 3.64 2.72 7.31
N ARG A 101 3.85 1.92 8.36
CA ARG A 101 2.76 1.32 9.15
C ARG A 101 1.95 2.31 9.97
N LEU A 102 2.43 3.55 10.18
CA LEU A 102 1.62 4.63 10.74
C LEU A 102 0.47 5.04 9.82
N SER A 103 0.49 4.66 8.53
CA SER A 103 -0.65 4.79 7.62
C SER A 103 -1.94 4.26 8.22
N LEU A 104 -1.89 3.24 9.10
CA LEU A 104 -3.06 2.73 9.80
C LEU A 104 -3.77 3.82 10.62
N VAL A 105 -3.02 4.71 11.28
CA VAL A 105 -3.61 5.81 12.07
C VAL A 105 -4.42 6.73 11.15
N PHE A 106 -3.85 7.08 10.00
CA PHE A 106 -4.55 7.87 8.99
C PHE A 106 -5.77 7.12 8.44
N VAL A 107 -5.67 5.81 8.20
CA VAL A 107 -6.80 4.97 7.75
C VAL A 107 -7.92 4.99 8.78
N VAL A 108 -7.62 4.84 10.08
CA VAL A 108 -8.62 4.87 11.16
C VAL A 108 -9.35 6.22 11.19
N VAL A 109 -8.62 7.33 11.07
CA VAL A 109 -9.22 8.68 11.03
C VAL A 109 -10.05 8.87 9.75
N LEU A 110 -9.51 8.51 8.60
CA LEU A 110 -10.21 8.63 7.31
C LEU A 110 -11.44 7.71 7.26
N ALA A 111 -11.39 6.53 7.85
CA ALA A 111 -12.53 5.61 7.92
C ALA A 111 -13.66 6.18 8.80
N ALA A 112 -13.31 6.81 9.93
CA ALA A 112 -14.28 7.50 10.75
C ALA A 112 -14.96 8.66 10.00
N VAL A 113 -14.19 9.44 9.23
CA VAL A 113 -14.69 10.63 8.50
C VAL A 113 -15.47 10.26 7.24
N PHE A 114 -14.94 9.37 6.41
CA PHE A 114 -15.48 9.07 5.07
C PHE A 114 -16.38 7.84 5.02
N LEU A 115 -16.14 6.84 5.89
CA LEU A 115 -16.96 5.61 5.95
C LEU A 115 -17.95 5.62 7.12
N GLY A 116 -17.85 6.58 8.05
CA GLY A 116 -18.71 6.65 9.23
C GLY A 116 -18.44 5.55 10.26
N GLU A 117 -17.25 4.94 10.22
CA GLU A 117 -16.89 3.89 11.18
C GLU A 117 -16.78 4.44 12.60
N THR A 118 -17.43 3.76 13.55
CA THR A 118 -17.36 4.16 14.96
C THR A 118 -16.03 3.74 15.56
N LEU A 119 -15.26 4.71 16.04
CA LEU A 119 -13.98 4.47 16.68
C LEU A 119 -14.18 3.92 18.09
N GLY A 120 -14.10 2.60 18.22
CA GLY A 120 -14.05 1.95 19.51
C GLY A 120 -12.75 2.27 20.26
N TRP A 121 -12.82 2.38 21.60
CA TRP A 121 -11.66 2.63 22.46
C TRP A 121 -10.51 1.64 22.25
N LYS A 122 -10.83 0.36 21.94
CA LYS A 122 -9.84 -0.67 21.63
C LYS A 122 -9.04 -0.37 20.35
N SER A 123 -9.70 0.15 19.32
CA SER A 123 -9.04 0.54 18.05
C SER A 123 -8.13 1.74 18.26
N ALA A 124 -8.57 2.72 19.06
CA ALA A 124 -7.75 3.87 19.43
C ALA A 124 -6.50 3.46 20.23
N LEU A 125 -6.65 2.58 21.22
CA LEU A 125 -5.53 2.05 22.00
C LEU A 125 -4.55 1.26 21.11
N GLY A 126 -5.06 0.41 20.20
CA GLY A 126 -4.24 -0.33 19.25
C GLY A 126 -3.44 0.60 18.32
N ALA A 127 -4.08 1.64 17.79
CA ALA A 127 -3.40 2.65 16.98
C ALA A 127 -2.29 3.37 17.76
N LEU A 128 -2.55 3.72 19.03
CA LEU A 128 -1.59 4.39 19.90
C LEU A 128 -0.37 3.50 20.19
N LEU A 129 -0.59 2.20 20.46
CA LEU A 129 0.49 1.22 20.63
C LEU A 129 1.32 1.03 19.36
N MET A 130 0.68 1.03 18.18
CA MET A 130 1.40 0.97 16.91
C MET A 130 2.26 2.21 16.67
N VAL A 131 1.74 3.41 17.02
CA VAL A 131 2.52 4.65 16.96
C VAL A 131 3.74 4.58 17.87
N ALA A 132 3.54 4.19 19.14
CA ALA A 132 4.63 4.04 20.09
C ALA A 132 5.69 3.04 19.60
N GLY A 133 5.27 1.89 19.08
CA GLY A 133 6.16 0.88 18.50
C GLY A 133 6.96 1.41 17.31
N ALA A 134 6.32 2.13 16.40
CA ALA A 134 6.99 2.72 15.24
C ALA A 134 8.02 3.79 15.65
N LEU A 135 7.70 4.64 16.64
CA LEU A 135 8.63 5.63 17.18
C LEU A 135 9.85 4.98 17.83
N LEU A 136 9.66 3.92 18.63
CA LEU A 136 10.75 3.18 19.26
C LEU A 136 11.70 2.55 18.23
N ILE A 137 11.18 2.03 17.12
CA ILE A 137 12.00 1.47 16.04
C ILE A 137 12.76 2.57 15.28
N THR A 138 12.15 3.74 15.14
CA THR A 138 12.67 4.84 14.31
C THR A 138 13.70 5.69 15.04
N LEU A 139 13.49 6.01 16.32
CA LEU A 139 14.30 6.93 17.12
C LEU A 139 15.60 6.31 17.69
N LYS A 140 16.01 5.16 17.17
CA LYS A 140 17.26 4.49 17.57
C LYS A 140 18.46 5.01 16.76
#